data_AF-A0A258HJ55-F1
#
_entry.id   AF-A0A258HJ55-F1
#
_cell.length_a   1.000
_cell.length_b   1.000
_cell.length_c   1.000
_cell.angle_alpha   90.00
_cell.angle_beta   90.00
_cell.angle_gamma   90.00
#
_symmetry.space_group_name_H-M   'P 1'
#
loop_
_entity.id
_entity.type
_entity.pdbx_description
1 polymer ?
#
loop_
_entity_poly.entity_id
_entity_poly.type
_entity_poly.pdbx_seq_one_letter_code
_entity_poly.pdbx_strand_id
1 'polypeptide(L)'
;MRTLILGAALLVAACSQEATAPAPDAAAPATTAEASAPATGAPALAGAYTFFGDNLTAASCSLVLDGRAIEGAPGVFGVTLGTALVTAGVAGEVPCEEAYPFLAVLTGWEELEGGGIRLIGAEGSVFGDFRLTDGAYSGVIAYDGKTYGLSPETV
;
A
#
# COMPACT_ATOMS: atom_id res chain seq x y z
N MET A 1 24.03 -61.46 -40.63
CA MET A 1 23.55 -60.13 -40.22
C MET A 1 23.78 -59.16 -41.36
N ARG A 2 22.76 -58.96 -42.18
CA ARG A 2 22.72 -58.05 -43.33
C ARG A 2 21.43 -57.27 -43.21
N THR A 3 21.58 -55.97 -42.96
CA THR A 3 20.96 -54.82 -43.64
C THR A 3 19.63 -55.05 -44.37
N LEU A 4 18.67 -54.11 -44.22
CA LEU A 4 18.07 -53.28 -45.29
C LEU A 4 16.82 -52.55 -44.75
N ILE A 5 16.88 -51.23 -44.52
CA ILE A 5 16.56 -50.12 -45.46
C ILE A 5 15.07 -50.01 -45.79
N LEU A 6 14.43 -48.96 -45.26
CA LEU A 6 13.60 -48.03 -46.04
C LEU A 6 14.28 -46.66 -45.87
N GLY A 7 14.66 -45.92 -46.92
CA GLY A 7 13.84 -45.49 -48.05
C GLY A 7 13.51 -44.02 -47.79
N ALA A 8 14.31 -43.09 -48.34
CA ALA A 8 13.98 -42.32 -49.56
C ALA A 8 12.88 -41.25 -49.24
N ALA A 9 12.98 -39.97 -49.56
CA ALA A 9 13.76 -39.29 -50.58
C ALA A 9 13.66 -37.76 -50.40
N LEU A 10 14.74 -37.07 -50.79
CA LEU A 10 14.81 -35.82 -51.59
C LEU A 10 13.98 -34.57 -51.21
N LEU A 11 14.66 -33.44 -50.98
CA LEU A 11 14.96 -32.38 -51.98
C LEU A 11 15.61 -31.17 -51.25
N VAL A 12 16.93 -30.97 -51.41
CA VAL A 12 17.57 -29.88 -52.21
C VAL A 12 17.08 -28.47 -51.86
N ALA A 13 17.92 -27.67 -51.20
CA ALA A 13 18.58 -26.50 -51.79
C ALA A 13 19.37 -25.75 -50.70
N ALA A 14 20.69 -25.67 -50.89
CA ALA A 14 21.55 -24.77 -50.14
C ALA A 14 21.37 -23.34 -50.64
N CYS A 15 21.10 -22.40 -49.74
CA CYS A 15 21.55 -21.02 -49.86
C CYS A 15 21.80 -20.50 -48.45
N SER A 16 23.08 -20.22 -48.17
CA SER A 16 23.54 -19.50 -47.00
C SER A 16 22.78 -18.20 -46.83
N GLN A 17 22.33 -17.90 -45.61
CA GLN A 17 22.36 -16.54 -45.11
C GLN A 17 22.53 -16.56 -43.59
N GLU A 18 23.66 -16.01 -43.20
CA GLU A 18 24.16 -15.77 -41.87
C GLU A 18 23.44 -14.55 -41.27
N ALA A 19 23.37 -14.53 -39.94
CA ALA A 19 23.17 -13.36 -39.06
C ALA A 19 21.75 -12.95 -38.61
N THR A 20 21.61 -13.02 -37.28
CA THR A 20 20.78 -12.19 -36.37
C THR A 20 19.42 -12.75 -35.94
N ALA A 21 19.43 -13.50 -34.83
CA ALA A 21 18.41 -13.45 -33.76
C ALA A 21 18.65 -12.18 -32.90
N PRO A 22 17.72 -11.64 -32.06
CA PRO A 22 16.57 -12.29 -31.36
C PRO A 22 15.25 -11.50 -31.56
N ALA A 23 14.05 -11.81 -31.06
CA ALA A 23 13.40 -12.85 -30.26
C ALA A 23 11.91 -12.87 -30.69
N PRO A 24 11.19 -13.99 -30.55
CA PRO A 24 9.76 -14.04 -30.81
C PRO A 24 8.96 -13.31 -29.72
N ASP A 25 8.11 -12.40 -30.19
CA ASP A 25 6.92 -11.85 -29.54
C ASP A 25 6.08 -13.01 -28.94
N ALA A 26 6.24 -13.21 -27.63
CA ALA A 26 5.50 -14.18 -26.86
C ALA A 26 4.52 -13.42 -25.95
N ALA A 27 3.29 -13.34 -26.43
CA ALA A 27 2.05 -13.30 -25.66
C ALA A 27 2.11 -12.52 -24.34
N ALA A 28 1.63 -11.28 -24.40
CA ALA A 28 1.19 -10.55 -23.22
C ALA A 28 0.24 -11.42 -22.36
N PRO A 29 0.55 -11.66 -21.07
CA PRO A 29 -0.47 -12.11 -20.15
C PRO A 29 -1.33 -10.89 -19.82
N ALA A 30 -2.61 -10.97 -20.21
CA ALA A 30 -3.64 -10.09 -19.70
C ALA A 30 -3.67 -10.23 -18.16
N THR A 31 -3.04 -9.29 -17.47
CA THR A 31 -3.33 -9.03 -16.07
C THR A 31 -4.66 -8.28 -16.06
N THR A 32 -5.74 -9.04 -16.02
CA THR A 32 -7.01 -8.53 -15.52
C THR A 32 -6.75 -8.02 -14.12
N ALA A 33 -6.64 -6.70 -13.98
CA ALA A 33 -6.74 -6.07 -12.68
C ALA A 33 -8.14 -6.40 -12.15
N GLU A 34 -8.24 -7.40 -11.28
CA GLU A 34 -9.37 -7.51 -10.38
C GLU A 34 -9.36 -6.25 -9.52
N ALA A 35 -10.11 -5.24 -9.96
CA ALA A 35 -10.65 -4.25 -9.06
C ALA A 35 -11.44 -5.03 -8.02
N SER A 36 -10.79 -5.34 -6.91
CA SER A 36 -11.38 -6.05 -5.79
C SER A 36 -12.54 -5.19 -5.32
N ALA A 37 -13.76 -5.64 -5.60
CA ALA A 37 -14.93 -5.12 -4.91
C ALA A 37 -14.63 -5.16 -3.40
N PRO A 38 -14.98 -4.11 -2.63
CA PRO A 38 -14.69 -4.10 -1.21
C PRO A 38 -15.26 -5.38 -0.59
N ALA A 39 -14.40 -6.16 0.06
CA ALA A 39 -14.81 -7.37 0.74
C ALA A 39 -15.95 -7.01 1.71
N THR A 40 -17.07 -7.72 1.62
CA THR A 40 -18.19 -7.56 2.55
C THR A 40 -17.66 -7.72 3.98
N GLY A 41 -17.49 -6.61 4.71
CA GLY A 41 -16.87 -6.59 6.04
C GLY A 41 -15.61 -5.71 6.18
N ALA A 42 -15.12 -5.09 5.11
CA ALA A 42 -14.13 -4.02 5.25
C ALA A 42 -14.77 -2.81 5.97
N PRO A 43 -14.08 -2.21 6.95
CA PRO A 43 -14.58 -1.08 7.71
C PRO A 43 -14.80 0.13 6.79
N ALA A 44 -15.80 0.95 7.10
CA ALA A 44 -16.27 2.00 6.21
C ALA A 44 -15.20 3.09 5.99
N LEU A 45 -14.27 3.20 6.93
CA LEU A 45 -13.20 4.20 6.93
C LEU A 45 -11.89 3.70 6.31
N ALA A 46 -11.85 2.48 5.75
CA ALA A 46 -10.67 2.00 5.03
C ALA A 46 -10.38 2.90 3.81
N GLY A 47 -9.12 3.23 3.59
CA GLY A 47 -8.71 4.14 2.52
C GLY A 47 -7.37 4.81 2.76
N ALA A 48 -6.97 5.67 1.83
CA ALA A 48 -5.77 6.49 1.92
C ALA A 48 -6.08 7.81 2.64
N TYR A 49 -5.14 8.23 3.49
CA TYR A 49 -5.21 9.42 4.32
C TYR A 49 -3.87 10.14 4.31
N THR A 50 -3.95 11.46 4.42
CA THR A 50 -2.80 12.29 4.79
C THR A 50 -2.84 12.54 6.30
N PHE A 51 -1.81 12.08 7.01
CA PHE A 51 -1.53 12.36 8.42
C PHE A 51 -0.70 13.63 8.58
N PHE A 52 -1.04 14.50 9.52
CA PHE A 52 -0.33 15.75 9.77
C PHE A 52 -0.48 16.21 11.23
N GLY A 53 0.46 17.01 11.73
CA GLY A 53 0.33 17.66 13.04
C GLY A 53 -0.37 19.02 12.96
N ASP A 54 -0.72 19.59 14.13
CA ASP A 54 -1.32 20.94 14.28
C ASP A 54 -0.62 22.06 13.48
N ASN A 55 0.67 21.89 13.19
CA ASN A 55 1.40 22.76 12.28
C ASN A 55 1.65 22.01 10.96
N LEU A 56 0.75 22.19 9.99
CA LEU A 56 0.84 21.73 8.59
C LEU A 56 2.17 22.09 7.88
N THR A 57 3.03 22.87 8.54
CA THR A 57 4.32 23.36 8.05
C THR A 57 5.49 22.44 8.36
N ALA A 58 5.31 21.37 9.15
CA ALA A 58 6.42 20.48 9.54
C ALA A 58 6.60 19.33 8.53
N ALA A 59 5.60 18.48 8.38
CA ALA A 59 5.57 17.38 7.43
C ALA A 59 4.13 16.89 7.25
N SER A 60 3.86 16.14 6.18
CA SER A 60 2.62 15.39 5.99
C SER A 60 2.93 13.98 5.53
N CYS A 61 2.25 13.00 6.08
CA CYS A 61 2.51 11.58 5.90
C CYS A 61 1.40 10.89 5.13
N SER A 62 1.75 10.08 4.13
CA SER A 62 0.77 9.14 3.56
C SER A 62 0.54 7.97 4.52
N LEU A 63 -0.72 7.67 4.78
CA LEU A 63 -1.16 6.61 5.68
C LEU A 63 -2.36 5.90 5.05
N VAL A 64 -2.32 4.58 4.98
CA VAL A 64 -3.44 3.77 4.47
C VAL A 64 -4.05 3.00 5.63
N LEU A 65 -5.34 3.21 5.85
CA LEU A 65 -6.16 2.39 6.72
C LEU A 65 -6.61 1.16 5.94
N ASP A 66 -5.97 0.02 6.19
CA ASP A 66 -6.27 -1.21 5.46
C ASP A 66 -7.65 -1.73 5.86
N GLY A 67 -8.38 -2.31 4.90
CA GLY A 67 -9.68 -2.94 5.17
C GLY A 67 -9.59 -4.38 5.67
N ARG A 68 -8.38 -4.88 5.94
CA ARG A 68 -8.11 -6.27 6.34
C ARG A 68 -7.87 -6.36 7.83
N ALA A 69 -8.61 -7.23 8.50
CA ALA A 69 -8.45 -7.49 9.92
C ALA A 69 -7.10 -8.17 10.21
N ILE A 70 -6.50 -7.83 11.35
CA ILE A 70 -5.28 -8.47 11.85
C ILE A 70 -5.64 -9.83 12.46
N GLU A 71 -4.92 -10.88 12.08
CA GLU A 71 -5.16 -12.23 12.61
C GLU A 71 -4.99 -12.25 14.14
N GLY A 72 -5.99 -12.78 14.84
CA GLY A 72 -5.99 -12.85 16.31
C GLY A 72 -6.39 -11.56 17.04
N ALA A 73 -6.67 -10.46 16.32
CA ALA A 73 -7.12 -9.19 16.90
C ALA A 73 -8.49 -8.77 16.30
N PRO A 74 -9.62 -9.32 16.82
CA PRO A 74 -10.94 -9.05 16.25
C PRO A 74 -11.30 -7.57 16.39
N GLY A 75 -11.72 -6.95 15.27
CA GLY A 75 -12.09 -5.53 15.22
C GLY A 75 -10.92 -4.57 14.97
N VAL A 76 -9.69 -5.08 14.94
CA VAL A 76 -8.48 -4.31 14.59
C VAL A 76 -8.09 -4.60 13.14
N PHE A 77 -7.83 -3.54 12.40
CA PHE A 77 -7.46 -3.59 11.00
C PHE A 77 -6.04 -3.07 10.78
N GLY A 78 -5.40 -3.52 9.70
CA GLY A 78 -4.03 -3.11 9.38
C GLY A 78 -3.89 -1.63 9.05
N VAL A 79 -2.68 -1.12 9.20
CA VAL A 79 -2.31 0.22 8.75
C VAL A 79 -0.97 0.15 8.04
N THR A 80 -0.85 0.92 6.97
CA THR A 80 0.39 1.02 6.19
C THR A 80 0.84 2.47 6.17
N LEU A 81 2.10 2.71 6.52
CA LEU A 81 2.74 4.02 6.44
C LEU A 81 3.52 4.15 5.12
N GLY A 82 3.43 5.32 4.50
CA GLY A 82 4.22 5.67 3.34
C GLY A 82 5.32 6.66 3.68
N THR A 83 5.49 7.65 2.80
CA THR A 83 6.48 8.72 2.95
C THR A 83 5.86 9.99 3.52
N ALA A 84 6.69 10.74 4.24
CA ALA A 84 6.43 12.09 4.67
C ALA A 84 7.00 13.10 3.67
N LEU A 85 6.20 14.07 3.26
CA LEU A 85 6.65 15.27 2.58
C LEU A 85 6.97 16.34 3.62
N VAL A 86 8.25 16.69 3.77
CA VAL A 86 8.73 17.74 4.69
C VAL A 86 8.81 19.04 3.92
N THR A 87 8.13 20.10 4.37
CA THR A 87 8.07 21.40 3.67
C THR A 87 8.91 22.50 4.35
N ALA A 88 9.35 22.28 5.58
CA ALA A 88 10.23 23.21 6.30
C ALA A 88 11.70 23.06 5.88
N GLY A 89 12.30 24.16 5.39
CA GLY A 89 13.74 24.26 5.13
C GLY A 89 14.15 23.79 3.73
N VAL A 90 13.95 22.52 3.39
CA VAL A 90 14.19 21.95 2.06
C VAL A 90 13.16 20.87 1.79
N ALA A 91 12.41 21.00 0.68
CA ALA A 91 11.43 19.98 0.29
C ALA A 91 12.13 18.63 0.06
N GLY A 92 11.68 17.61 0.76
CA GLY A 92 12.23 16.26 0.65
C GLY A 92 11.24 15.21 1.16
N GLU A 93 11.37 14.00 0.62
CA GLU A 93 10.63 12.82 1.08
C GLU A 93 11.49 12.04 2.06
N VAL A 94 10.93 11.71 3.22
CA VAL A 94 11.53 10.83 4.22
C VAL A 94 10.51 9.77 4.64
N PRO A 95 10.91 8.63 5.24
CA PRO A 95 9.95 7.72 5.86
C PRO A 95 9.09 8.43 6.91
N CYS A 96 7.83 8.05 7.03
CA CYS A 96 6.92 8.67 7.99
C CYS A 96 7.37 8.57 9.44
N GLU A 97 8.03 7.47 9.77
CA GLU A 97 8.60 7.21 11.08
C GLU A 97 9.82 8.10 11.36
N GLU A 98 10.48 8.65 10.34
CA GLU A 98 11.55 9.62 10.54
C GLU A 98 10.98 11.00 10.89
N ALA A 99 9.92 11.42 10.18
CA ALA A 99 9.22 12.68 10.46
C ALA A 99 8.42 12.63 11.77
N TYR A 100 7.82 11.48 12.08
CA TYR A 100 7.03 11.21 13.27
C TYR A 100 7.49 9.90 13.92
N PRO A 101 8.53 9.93 14.78
CA PRO A 101 9.11 8.72 15.41
C PRO A 101 8.12 7.81 16.12
N PHE A 102 7.04 8.40 16.65
CA PHE A 102 6.01 7.65 17.35
C PHE A 102 5.18 6.75 16.40
N LEU A 103 5.12 7.04 15.10
CA LEU A 103 4.40 6.19 14.15
C LEU A 103 5.04 4.82 13.97
N ALA A 104 6.32 4.65 14.34
CA ALA A 104 7.03 3.37 14.26
C ALA A 104 6.39 2.24 15.09
N VAL A 105 5.57 2.58 16.09
CA VAL A 105 4.85 1.58 16.89
C VAL A 105 3.40 1.41 16.47
N LEU A 106 2.94 2.10 15.43
CA LEU A 106 1.57 1.98 14.94
C LEU A 106 1.40 0.62 14.25
N THR A 107 0.43 -0.17 14.70
CA THR A 107 0.22 -1.54 14.18
C THR A 107 -1.14 -1.73 13.52
N GLY A 108 -2.12 -0.90 13.86
CA GLY A 108 -3.45 -1.00 13.26
C GLY A 108 -4.37 0.15 13.65
N TRP A 109 -5.65 -0.07 13.38
CA TRP A 109 -6.72 0.86 13.71
C TRP A 109 -8.05 0.15 13.94
N GLU A 110 -8.98 0.85 14.59
CA GLU A 110 -10.36 0.41 14.83
C GLU A 110 -11.33 1.50 14.40
N GLU A 111 -12.50 1.11 13.89
CA GLU A 111 -13.60 2.03 13.68
C GLU A 111 -14.34 2.25 15.01
N LEU A 112 -14.43 3.50 15.44
CA LEU A 112 -15.16 3.89 16.65
C LEU A 112 -16.66 4.00 16.35
N GLU A 113 -17.48 3.65 17.35
CA GLU A 113 -18.92 3.92 17.30
C GLU A 113 -19.17 5.39 16.98
N GLY A 114 -20.05 5.63 15.99
CA GLY A 114 -20.33 6.98 15.46
C GLY A 114 -19.37 7.46 14.37
N GLY A 115 -18.53 6.60 13.79
CA GLY A 115 -17.73 6.92 12.60
C GLY A 115 -16.43 7.66 12.90
N GLY A 116 -15.71 7.26 13.95
CA GLY A 116 -14.37 7.76 14.27
C GLY A 116 -13.28 6.72 13.98
N ILE A 117 -12.02 7.13 14.07
CA ILE A 117 -10.85 6.25 13.89
C ILE A 117 -10.09 6.19 15.19
N ARG A 118 -9.86 5.00 15.73
CA ARG A 118 -8.88 4.80 16.79
C ARG A 118 -7.62 4.18 16.19
N LEU A 119 -6.49 4.83 16.41
CA LEU A 119 -5.19 4.29 16.04
C LEU A 119 -4.67 3.38 17.17
N ILE A 120 -4.14 2.22 16.79
CA ILE A 120 -3.66 1.18 17.70
C ILE A 120 -2.15 1.00 17.52
N GLY A 121 -1.43 1.16 18.62
CA GLY A 121 0.01 0.93 18.70
C GLY A 121 0.36 -0.53 19.00
N ALA A 122 1.64 -0.80 19.21
CA ALA A 122 2.13 -2.10 19.63
C ALA A 122 1.41 -2.57 20.90
N GLU A 123 1.27 -3.89 21.03
CA GLU A 123 0.64 -4.55 22.18
C GLU A 123 -0.82 -4.12 22.43
N GLY A 124 -1.50 -3.56 21.42
CA GLY A 124 -2.90 -3.12 21.53
C GLY A 124 -3.07 -1.79 22.27
N SER A 125 -2.00 -1.04 22.48
CA SER A 125 -2.08 0.27 23.13
C SER A 125 -2.89 1.26 22.29
N VAL A 126 -3.73 2.07 22.94
CA VAL A 126 -4.45 3.14 22.25
C VAL A 126 -3.48 4.27 21.94
N PHE A 127 -3.32 4.54 20.64
CA PHE A 127 -2.42 5.56 20.14
C PHE A 127 -3.09 6.95 20.13
N GLY A 128 -4.36 6.98 19.71
CA GLY A 128 -5.20 8.17 19.72
C GLY A 128 -6.57 7.90 19.11
N ASP A 129 -7.57 8.64 19.59
CA ASP A 129 -8.94 8.60 19.05
C ASP A 129 -9.18 9.86 18.22
N PHE A 130 -9.55 9.67 16.96
CA PHE A 130 -9.76 10.72 15.98
C PHE A 130 -11.23 10.79 15.59
N ARG A 131 -11.78 12.01 15.61
CA ARG A 131 -13.18 12.28 15.30
C ARG A 131 -13.27 13.25 14.13
N LEU A 132 -14.23 13.01 13.24
CA LEU A 132 -14.47 13.86 12.09
C LEU A 132 -14.90 15.25 12.55
N THR A 133 -14.14 16.27 12.18
CA THR A 133 -14.39 17.69 12.45
C THR A 133 -13.99 18.47 11.20
N ASP A 134 -14.93 19.24 10.62
CA ASP A 134 -14.66 20.09 9.45
C ASP A 134 -14.00 19.38 8.25
N GLY A 135 -14.37 18.11 8.00
CA GLY A 135 -13.90 17.33 6.86
C GLY A 135 -12.57 16.59 7.05
N ALA A 136 -11.93 16.72 8.22
CA ALA A 136 -10.77 15.94 8.61
C ALA A 136 -11.02 15.25 9.96
N TYR A 137 -10.36 14.11 10.19
CA TYR A 137 -10.36 13.46 11.48
C TYR A 137 -9.28 14.10 12.35
N SER A 138 -9.66 14.59 13.53
CA SER A 138 -8.73 15.22 14.48
C SER A 138 -8.74 14.48 15.81
N GLY A 139 -7.56 14.31 16.41
CA GLY A 139 -7.38 13.57 17.64
C GLY A 139 -6.11 13.98 18.38
N VAL A 140 -6.07 13.69 19.68
CA VAL A 140 -4.87 13.86 20.51
C VAL A 140 -4.12 12.53 20.55
N ILE A 141 -2.84 12.54 20.23
CA ILE A 141 -2.00 11.35 20.31
C ILE A 141 -1.46 11.21 21.73
N ALA A 142 -1.60 10.01 22.31
CA ALA A 142 -1.21 9.73 23.69
C ALA A 142 0.30 9.86 23.94
N TYR A 143 1.12 9.69 22.90
CA TYR A 143 2.59 9.76 22.97
C TYR A 143 3.11 11.13 23.44
N ASP A 144 2.61 12.24 22.87
CA ASP A 144 3.08 13.59 23.17
C ASP A 144 1.99 14.58 23.60
N GLY A 145 0.72 14.14 23.61
CA GLY A 145 -0.43 14.96 24.00
C GLY A 145 -0.76 16.08 23.03
N LYS A 146 -0.25 16.05 21.79
CA LYS A 146 -0.57 17.06 20.76
C LYS A 146 -1.70 16.62 19.85
N THR A 147 -2.30 17.58 19.16
CA THR A 147 -3.35 17.31 18.18
C THR A 147 -2.75 17.04 16.80
N TYR A 148 -3.31 16.01 16.17
CA TYR A 148 -2.96 15.55 14.83
C TYR A 148 -4.23 15.36 14.02
N GLY A 149 -4.07 15.47 12.70
CA GLY A 149 -5.13 15.29 11.73
C GLY A 149 -4.88 14.12 10.79
N LEU A 150 -5.98 13.55 10.32
CA LEU A 150 -6.07 12.58 9.24
C LEU A 150 -7.10 13.11 8.23
N SER A 151 -6.64 13.52 7.06
CA SER A 151 -7.53 13.93 5.97
C SER A 151 -7.66 12.80 4.96
N PRO A 152 -8.87 12.37 4.60
CA PRO A 152 -9.05 11.39 3.52
C PRO A 152 -8.45 11.93 2.22
N GLU A 153 -7.70 11.10 1.50
CA GLU A 153 -7.23 11.44 0.16
C GLU A 153 -8.39 11.24 -0.81
N THR A 154 -8.85 12.32 -1.44
CA THR A 154 -9.88 12.23 -2.49
C THR A 154 -9.26 11.61 -3.74
N VAL A 155 -9.78 10.46 -4.15
CA VAL A 155 -9.43 9.78 -5.41
C VAL A 155 -10.14 10.44 -6.59
#